data_AF-A0A7X6TSI8-F1
#
_entry.id   AF-A0A7X6TSI8-F1
#
_cell.length_a   1.000
_cell.length_b   1.000
_cell.length_c   1.000
_cell.angle_alpha   90.00
_cell.angle_beta   90.00
_cell.angle_gamma   90.00
#
_symmetry.space_group_name_H-M   'P 1'
#
loop_
_entity.id
_entity.type
_entity.pdbx_description
1 polymer ?
#
loop_
_entity_poly.entity_id
_entity_poly.type
_entity_poly.pdbx_seq_one_letter_code
_entity_poly.pdbx_strand_id
1 'polypeptide(L)' 'MKSKRFEVLRNRPVNQDGFLKEWPEVGLIAMDS' A
#
# COMPACT_ATOMS: atom_id res chain seq x y z
N MET A 1 8.42 10.51 -20.29
CA MET A 1 8.35 11.58 -19.26
C MET A 1 7.48 11.08 -18.11
N LYS A 2 7.89 11.26 -16.84
CA LYS A 2 7.06 10.91 -15.68
C LYS A 2 6.06 12.03 -15.41
N SER A 3 4.85 11.69 -14.94
CA SER A 3 3.81 12.68 -14.64
C SER A 3 4.12 13.44 -13.35
N LYS A 4 4.14 14.78 -13.41
CA LYS A 4 4.34 15.66 -12.24
C LYS A 4 3.31 15.41 -11.14
N ARG A 5 2.06 15.08 -11.51
CA ARG A 5 1.01 14.74 -10.53
C ARG A 5 1.38 13.49 -9.72
N PHE A 6 1.92 12.47 -10.37
CA PHE A 6 2.29 11.22 -9.69
C PHE A 6 3.56 11.35 -8.85
N GLU A 7 4.44 12.31 -9.16
CA GLU A 7 5.57 12.65 -8.30
C GLU A 7 5.11 13.22 -6.95
N VAL A 8 4.18 14.20 -6.98
CA VAL A 8 3.58 14.75 -5.77
C VAL A 8 2.79 13.68 -5.00
N LEU A 9 2.02 12.84 -5.70
CA LEU A 9 1.24 11.77 -5.05
C LEU A 9 2.14 10.74 -4.39
N ARG A 10 3.28 10.36 -4.99
CA ARG A 10 4.21 9.39 -4.43
C ARG A 10 4.82 9.86 -3.10
N ASN A 11 5.07 11.16 -2.96
CA ASN A 11 5.68 11.73 -1.77
C ASN A 11 4.68 11.94 -0.61
N ARG A 12 3.40 11.59 -0.77
CA ARG A 12 2.40 11.68 0.29
C ARG A 12 2.75 10.72 1.44
N PRO A 13 2.51 11.11 2.72
CA PRO A 13 2.81 10.27 3.88
C PRO A 13 2.22 8.85 3.80
N VAL A 14 1.01 8.70 3.25
CA VAL A 14 0.34 7.40 3.10
C VAL A 14 1.17 6.36 2.33
N ASN A 15 2.05 6.75 1.40
CA ASN A 15 2.89 5.77 0.70
C ASN A 15 4.09 5.29 1.52
N GLN A 16 4.25 5.79 2.75
CA GLN A 16 5.22 5.30 3.73
C GLN A 16 4.58 4.27 4.67
N ASP A 17 3.25 4.09 4.60
CA ASP A 17 2.55 3.08 5.38
C ASP A 17 2.81 1.68 4.81
N GLY A 18 2.80 0.67 5.69
CA GLY A 18 3.00 -0.72 5.32
C GLY A 18 1.74 -1.36 4.75
N PHE A 19 1.49 -1.20 3.45
CA PHE A 19 0.45 -1.95 2.75
C PHE A 19 1.00 -3.27 2.19
N LEU A 20 0.43 -4.38 2.63
CA LEU A 20 0.66 -5.71 2.08
C LEU A 20 -0.63 -6.26 1.48
N LYS A 21 -0.49 -7.22 0.57
CA LYS A 21 -1.62 -8.06 0.17
C LYS A 21 -1.91 -9.04 1.32
N GLU A 22 -3.15 -9.47 1.41
CA GLU A 22 -3.54 -10.52 2.35
C GLU A 22 -2.66 -11.76 2.18
N TRP A 23 -2.30 -12.35 3.31
CA TRP A 23 -1.47 -13.53 3.41
C TRP A 23 -2.07 -14.51 4.45
N PRO A 24 -3.04 -15.34 4.02
CA PRO A 24 -3.84 -16.19 4.92
C PRO A 24 -3.02 -17.25 5.65
N GLU A 25 -2.01 -17.85 5.00
CA GLU A 25 -1.23 -18.96 5.55
C GLU A 25 -0.46 -18.60 6.83
N VAL A 26 -0.22 -17.29 7.05
CA VAL A 26 0.45 -16.76 8.24
C VAL A 26 -0.48 -15.88 9.09
N GLY A 27 -1.79 -15.91 8.83
CA GLY A 27 -2.80 -15.16 9.57
C GLY A 27 -2.78 -13.65 9.33
N LEU A 28 -2.08 -13.16 8.29
CA LEU A 28 -2.08 -11.75 7.89
C LEU A 28 -3.22 -11.47 6.91
N ILE A 29 -4.45 -11.62 7.40
CA ILE A 29 -5.67 -11.32 6.66
C ILE A 29 -6.55 -10.42 7.51
N ALA A 30 -7.21 -9.44 6.89
CA ALA A 30 -8.02 -8.48 7.63
C ALA A 30 -9.22 -9.17 8.29
N MET A 31 -9.97 -9.93 7.50
CA MET A 31 -11.06 -10.78 7.97
C MET A 31 -11.23 -11.93 6.98
N ASP A 32 -11.44 -13.14 7.49
CA ASP A 32 -12.09 -14.26 6.81
C ASP A 32 -12.59 -15.20 7.94
N SER A 33 -13.90 -15.54 7.95
CA SER A 33 -14.50 -16.43 8.97
C SER A 33 -13.95 -17.85 8.92
#